data_AF-A0A965KCH1-F1
#
_entry.id   AF-A0A965KCH1-F1
#
_cell.length_a   1.000
_cell.length_b   1.000
_cell.length_c   1.000
_cell.angle_alpha   90.00
_cell.angle_beta   90.00
_cell.angle_gamma   90.00
#
_symmetry.space_group_name_H-M   'P 1'
#
loop_
_entity.id
_entity.type
_entity.pdbx_description
1 polymer ?
#
loop_
_entity_poly.entity_id
_entity_poly.type
_entity_poly.pdbx_seq_one_letter_code
_entity_poly.pdbx_strand_id
1 'polypeptide(L)'
;MAFCLSVSFVSAQATKAEGGAPTSKNPVYVRSVHFDPVKIGGQKNEWIRMQVELQANFNPETKVAAEEKAGKKAANNKWVDKVKVTVTQIFKPLTAKDATEFSYYRASATVLTLEVGSPRSVYFYLPGDIVKRDRLKMQPDFFYVQLDVGGTEVPLFNEAGRLSPDMLAAVHKQISTKKEFDGARDLADRGVTANAGMLRPQFMVPYAIFDTLPQGSPSPEFIREDGAR
;
A
#
# COMPACT_ATOMS: atom_id res chain seq x y z
N MET A 1 9.25 -54.20 -35.61
CA MET A 1 10.13 -53.10 -35.17
C MET A 1 9.28 -51.85 -35.02
N ALA A 2 8.89 -51.50 -33.80
CA ALA A 2 8.17 -50.27 -33.50
C ALA A 2 9.14 -49.33 -32.77
N PHE A 3 9.47 -48.21 -33.40
CA PHE A 3 10.33 -47.18 -32.83
C PHE A 3 9.51 -46.32 -31.86
N CYS A 4 9.80 -46.46 -30.56
CA CYS A 4 9.34 -45.53 -29.53
C CYS A 4 10.14 -44.22 -29.64
N LEU A 5 9.47 -43.12 -29.96
CA LEU A 5 10.01 -41.77 -29.82
C LEU A 5 9.89 -41.35 -28.34
N SER A 6 10.97 -41.50 -27.57
CA SER A 6 11.09 -40.92 -26.24
C SER A 6 11.43 -39.43 -26.36
N VAL A 7 10.44 -38.58 -26.09
CA VAL A 7 10.65 -37.14 -25.90
C VAL A 7 11.22 -36.94 -24.50
N SER A 8 12.51 -36.63 -24.42
CA SER A 8 13.15 -36.25 -23.16
C SER A 8 12.56 -34.92 -22.68
N PHE A 9 11.78 -34.94 -21.62
CA PHE A 9 11.42 -33.75 -20.86
C PHE A 9 12.69 -33.14 -20.27
N VAL A 10 13.19 -32.07 -20.90
CA VAL A 10 14.13 -31.16 -20.25
C VAL A 10 13.33 -30.45 -19.16
N SER A 11 13.49 -30.89 -17.91
CA SER A 11 13.10 -30.09 -16.76
C SER A 11 13.94 -28.81 -16.80
N ALA A 12 13.30 -27.69 -17.10
CA ALA A 12 13.87 -26.38 -16.84
C ALA A 12 14.05 -26.27 -15.32
N GLN A 13 15.28 -26.46 -14.86
CA GLN A 13 15.67 -26.00 -13.53
C GLN A 13 15.42 -24.50 -13.51
N ALA A 14 14.47 -24.08 -12.67
CA ALA A 14 14.30 -22.68 -12.33
C ALA A 14 15.64 -22.19 -11.80
N THR A 15 16.36 -21.44 -12.62
CA THR A 15 17.51 -20.67 -12.18
C THR A 15 17.00 -19.76 -11.09
N LYS A 16 17.44 -20.06 -9.86
CA LYS A 16 17.31 -19.18 -8.72
C LYS A 16 17.89 -17.85 -9.18
N ALA A 17 17.03 -16.86 -9.40
CA ALA A 17 17.46 -15.51 -9.65
C ALA A 17 18.16 -15.03 -8.38
N GLU A 18 19.47 -15.20 -8.31
CA GLU A 18 20.34 -14.37 -7.49
C GLU A 18 20.37 -12.97 -8.12
N GLY A 19 19.20 -12.32 -8.10
CA GLY A 19 19.12 -10.88 -8.25
C GLY A 19 19.49 -10.29 -6.90
N GLY A 20 20.73 -9.80 -6.79
CA GLY A 20 21.05 -8.85 -5.71
C GLY A 20 19.99 -7.78 -5.72
N ALA A 21 19.20 -7.70 -4.65
CA ALA A 21 18.15 -6.72 -4.53
C ALA A 21 18.78 -5.34 -4.77
N PRO A 22 18.22 -4.48 -5.65
CA PRO A 22 18.64 -3.10 -5.69
C PRO A 22 18.59 -2.59 -4.24
N THR A 23 19.71 -2.05 -3.75
CA THR A 23 19.81 -1.54 -2.38
C THR A 23 18.85 -0.35 -2.28
N SER A 24 17.61 -0.66 -1.92
CA SER A 24 16.57 0.33 -1.71
C SER A 24 17.05 1.29 -0.63
N LYS A 25 16.98 2.58 -0.95
CA LYS A 25 17.35 3.65 -0.02
C LYS A 25 16.26 3.88 1.03
N ASN A 26 15.07 3.34 0.79
CA ASN A 26 13.92 3.52 1.65
C ASN A 26 13.84 2.41 2.72
N PRO A 27 13.56 2.75 3.99
CA PRO A 27 13.46 1.78 5.08
C PRO A 27 12.30 0.79 4.87
N VAL A 28 11.22 1.26 4.24
CA VAL A 28 10.05 0.48 3.84
C VAL A 28 9.61 0.94 2.46
N TYR A 29 9.10 0.04 1.63
CA TYR A 29 8.54 0.37 0.33
C TYR A 29 7.28 -0.43 0.03
N VAL A 30 6.52 0.05 -0.96
CA VAL A 30 5.34 -0.65 -1.48
C VAL A 30 5.79 -1.62 -2.56
N ARG A 31 5.64 -2.92 -2.31
CA ARG A 31 5.99 -3.97 -3.25
C ARG A 31 4.93 -4.15 -4.33
N SER A 32 3.65 -4.10 -3.95
CA SER A 32 2.54 -4.25 -4.88
C SER A 32 1.25 -3.60 -4.35
N VAL A 33 0.36 -3.22 -5.27
CA VAL A 33 -0.99 -2.74 -4.96
C VAL A 33 -1.99 -3.49 -5.83
N HIS A 34 -3.00 -4.07 -5.21
CA HIS A 34 -4.06 -4.83 -5.89
C HIS A 34 -5.45 -4.34 -5.47
N PHE A 35 -6.41 -4.41 -6.40
CA PHE A 35 -7.81 -4.06 -6.18
C PHE A 35 -8.69 -5.25 -6.53
N ASP A 36 -9.41 -5.79 -5.55
CA ASP A 36 -10.28 -6.95 -5.72
C ASP A 36 -11.71 -6.62 -5.28
N PRO A 37 -12.73 -7.21 -5.92
CA PRO A 37 -14.07 -7.25 -5.36
C PRO A 37 -14.11 -8.25 -4.21
N VAL A 38 -14.79 -7.90 -3.12
CA VAL A 38 -14.98 -8.80 -1.97
C VAL A 38 -16.40 -8.70 -1.44
N LYS A 39 -16.96 -9.85 -1.08
CA LYS A 39 -18.23 -9.96 -0.35
C LYS A 39 -17.94 -10.19 1.12
N ILE A 40 -18.59 -9.42 1.97
CA ILE A 40 -18.33 -9.39 3.41
C ILE A 40 -19.62 -9.78 4.12
N GLY A 41 -19.70 -11.03 4.57
CA GLY A 41 -20.93 -11.57 5.20
C GLY A 41 -22.17 -11.36 4.34
N GLY A 42 -23.33 -11.13 4.98
CA GLY A 42 -24.64 -10.94 4.32
C GLY A 42 -24.84 -9.63 3.54
N GLN A 43 -23.75 -8.94 3.17
CA GLN A 43 -23.82 -7.70 2.39
C GLN A 43 -24.24 -7.98 0.94
N LYS A 44 -25.14 -7.14 0.42
CA LYS A 44 -25.72 -7.33 -0.93
C LYS A 44 -24.77 -6.89 -2.05
N ASN A 45 -24.06 -5.79 -1.84
CA ASN A 45 -23.19 -5.18 -2.85
C ASN A 45 -21.72 -5.53 -2.58
N GLU A 46 -20.95 -5.77 -3.63
CA GLU A 46 -19.52 -6.07 -3.53
C GLU A 46 -18.74 -4.82 -3.10
N TRP A 47 -17.83 -5.02 -2.16
CA TRP A 47 -16.91 -4.01 -1.69
C TRP A 47 -15.65 -4.02 -2.57
N ILE A 48 -14.96 -2.88 -2.64
CA ILE A 48 -13.62 -2.82 -3.26
C ILE A 48 -12.59 -2.96 -2.15
N ARG A 49 -11.73 -3.98 -2.23
CA ARG A 49 -10.56 -4.15 -1.36
C ARG A 49 -9.31 -3.69 -2.09
N MET A 50 -8.61 -2.73 -1.50
CA MET A 50 -7.23 -2.38 -1.86
C MET A 50 -6.27 -3.14 -0.93
N GLN A 51 -5.41 -3.96 -1.51
CA GLN A 51 -4.29 -4.59 -0.83
C GLN A 51 -3.02 -3.80 -1.13
N VAL A 52 -2.29 -3.41 -0.08
CA VAL A 52 -0.96 -2.80 -0.17
C VAL A 52 0.04 -3.77 0.45
N GLU A 53 0.87 -4.39 -0.37
CA GLU A 53 1.96 -5.25 0.11
C GLU A 53 3.19 -4.38 0.42
N LEU A 54 3.62 -4.42 1.68
CA LEU A 54 4.78 -3.70 2.19
C LEU A 54 5.96 -4.64 2.33
N GLN A 55 7.17 -4.10 2.19
CA GLN A 55 8.39 -4.77 2.59
C GLN A 55 9.33 -3.80 3.27
N ALA A 56 9.85 -4.21 4.44
CA ALA A 56 10.90 -3.49 5.16
C ALA A 56 12.29 -3.92 4.66
N ASN A 57 13.17 -2.96 4.43
CA ASN A 57 14.56 -3.17 3.98
C ASN A 57 15.57 -3.01 5.11
N PHE A 58 15.38 -2.01 5.97
CA PHE A 58 16.26 -1.76 7.12
C PHE A 58 15.54 -0.89 8.16
N ASN A 59 15.94 -1.01 9.42
CA ASN A 59 15.49 -0.08 10.46
C ASN A 59 16.24 1.26 10.36
N PRO A 60 15.57 2.39 10.08
CA PRO A 60 16.23 3.69 9.97
C PRO A 60 16.84 4.15 11.30
N GLU A 61 16.32 3.74 12.45
CA GLU A 61 16.86 4.08 13.79
C GLU A 61 18.28 3.55 14.00
N THR A 62 18.68 2.51 13.26
CA THR A 62 20.04 1.97 13.32
C THR A 62 21.06 2.89 12.64
N LYS A 63 20.64 3.73 11.69
CA LYS A 63 21.49 4.63 10.91
C LYS A 63 21.63 6.04 11.50
N VAL A 64 20.94 6.31 12.61
CA VAL A 64 20.97 7.60 13.30
C VAL A 64 22.35 7.81 13.97
N ALA A 65 22.83 9.07 13.99
CA ALA A 65 24.13 9.42 14.55
C ALA A 65 24.24 9.06 16.04
N ALA A 66 25.46 8.82 16.52
CA ALA A 66 25.70 8.37 17.89
C ALA A 66 25.23 9.39 18.94
N GLU A 67 25.27 10.68 18.62
CA GLU A 67 24.81 11.76 19.50
C GLU A 67 23.28 11.73 19.70
N GLU A 68 22.51 11.37 18.67
CA GLU A 68 21.03 11.24 18.73
C GLU A 68 20.56 9.91 19.34
N LYS A 69 21.49 8.96 19.52
CA LYS A 69 21.25 7.68 20.22
C LYS A 69 21.40 7.81 21.74
N ALA A 70 21.97 8.90 22.26
CA ALA A 70 22.18 9.08 23.69
C ALA A 70 20.84 9.03 24.45
N GLY A 71 20.68 8.05 25.34
CA GLY A 71 19.46 7.85 26.15
C GLY A 71 18.35 7.03 25.48
N LYS A 72 18.53 6.55 24.24
CA LYS A 72 17.58 5.64 23.56
C LYS A 72 18.05 4.19 23.67
N LYS A 73 17.10 3.25 23.74
CA LYS A 73 17.42 1.80 23.65
C LYS A 73 18.13 1.51 22.33
N ALA A 74 19.05 0.55 22.33
CA ALA A 74 19.70 0.10 21.12
C ALA A 74 18.65 -0.33 20.08
N ALA A 75 18.70 0.27 18.89
CA ALA A 75 17.74 0.01 17.82
C ALA A 75 17.90 -1.43 17.29
N ASN A 76 16.78 -2.14 17.14
CA ASN A 76 16.77 -3.49 16.61
C ASN A 76 16.85 -3.46 15.08
N ASN A 77 17.91 -4.02 14.50
CA ASN A 77 18.12 -4.00 13.06
C ASN A 77 17.18 -4.91 12.25
N LYS A 78 16.46 -5.82 12.90
CA LYS A 78 15.54 -6.76 12.24
C LYS A 78 14.11 -6.25 12.12
N TRP A 79 13.75 -5.18 12.83
CA TRP A 79 12.36 -4.73 12.94
C TRP A 79 12.24 -3.24 12.67
N VAL A 80 11.17 -2.85 11.97
CA VAL A 80 10.81 -1.47 11.69
C VAL A 80 9.46 -1.19 12.33
N ASP A 81 9.44 -0.30 13.31
CA ASP A 81 8.25 0.01 14.09
C ASP A 81 7.48 1.21 13.52
N LYS A 82 6.18 1.28 13.85
CA LYS A 82 5.30 2.44 13.55
C LYS A 82 5.32 2.83 12.08
N VAL A 83 4.99 1.87 11.22
CA VAL A 83 4.91 2.09 9.77
C VAL A 83 3.50 2.55 9.42
N LYS A 84 3.32 3.85 9.20
CA LYS A 84 2.05 4.43 8.79
C LYS A 84 1.89 4.36 7.28
N VAL A 85 0.80 3.76 6.85
CA VAL A 85 0.38 3.65 5.45
C VAL A 85 -0.81 4.55 5.25
N THR A 86 -0.69 5.56 4.39
CA THR A 86 -1.79 6.43 3.99
C THR A 86 -2.10 6.19 2.53
N VAL A 87 -3.31 5.76 2.22
CA VAL A 87 -3.75 5.52 0.85
C VAL A 87 -4.73 6.60 0.43
N THR A 88 -4.60 7.06 -0.81
CA THR A 88 -5.60 7.92 -1.46
C THR A 88 -6.05 7.25 -2.76
N GLN A 89 -7.35 7.03 -2.88
CA GLN A 89 -8.02 6.55 -4.09
C GLN A 89 -8.80 7.70 -4.72
N ILE A 90 -8.64 7.90 -6.03
CA ILE A 90 -9.23 9.00 -6.78
C ILE A 90 -10.06 8.41 -7.92
N PHE A 91 -11.36 8.69 -7.89
CA PHE A 91 -12.29 8.29 -8.94
C PHE A 91 -12.75 9.52 -9.69
N LYS A 92 -12.76 9.45 -11.01
CA LYS A 92 -13.34 10.46 -11.89
C LYS A 92 -14.81 10.12 -12.14
N PRO A 93 -15.77 10.91 -11.64
CA PRO A 93 -17.16 10.76 -12.04
C PRO A 93 -17.31 10.93 -13.56
N LEU A 94 -18.26 10.20 -14.16
CA LEU A 94 -18.52 10.28 -15.61
C LEU A 94 -18.84 11.71 -16.09
N THR A 95 -19.40 12.53 -15.21
CA THR A 95 -19.81 13.91 -15.50
C THR A 95 -18.74 14.96 -15.19
N ALA A 96 -17.65 14.57 -14.53
CA ALA A 96 -16.63 15.52 -14.05
C ALA A 96 -15.91 16.19 -15.22
N LYS A 97 -15.89 17.52 -15.21
CA LYS A 97 -15.21 18.34 -16.23
C LYS A 97 -13.78 18.65 -15.82
N ASP A 98 -13.53 18.78 -14.53
CA ASP A 98 -12.19 18.97 -13.97
C ASP A 98 -11.94 18.15 -12.70
N ALA A 99 -10.70 18.21 -12.21
CA ALA A 99 -10.25 17.39 -11.10
C ALA A 99 -10.82 17.80 -9.74
N THR A 100 -11.34 19.02 -9.58
CA THR A 100 -11.98 19.44 -8.33
C THR A 100 -13.31 18.69 -8.08
N GLU A 101 -13.91 18.17 -9.14
CA GLU A 101 -15.12 17.35 -9.11
C GLU A 101 -14.84 15.85 -8.89
N PHE A 102 -13.57 15.43 -8.77
CA PHE A 102 -13.24 14.02 -8.54
C PHE A 102 -13.63 13.58 -7.12
N SER A 103 -13.92 12.30 -6.96
CA SER A 103 -14.18 11.70 -5.66
C SER A 103 -12.88 11.21 -5.05
N TYR A 104 -12.50 11.81 -3.93
CA TYR A 104 -11.29 11.48 -3.18
C TYR A 104 -11.65 10.67 -1.94
N TYR A 105 -11.03 9.50 -1.78
CA TYR A 105 -11.17 8.66 -0.59
C TYR A 105 -9.81 8.41 0.01
N ARG A 106 -9.62 8.78 1.28
CA ARG A 106 -8.36 8.62 2.00
C ARG A 106 -8.55 7.91 3.33
N ALA A 107 -7.60 7.04 3.65
CA ALA A 107 -7.53 6.35 4.92
C ALA A 107 -6.08 6.09 5.29
N SER A 108 -5.81 5.92 6.58
CA SER A 108 -4.51 5.54 7.09
C SER A 108 -4.60 4.36 8.04
N ALA A 109 -3.53 3.56 8.07
CA ALA A 109 -3.32 2.49 9.03
C ALA A 109 -1.87 2.52 9.50
N THR A 110 -1.65 2.45 10.81
CA THR A 110 -0.30 2.42 11.37
C THR A 110 0.01 1.00 11.81
N VAL A 111 0.92 0.34 11.11
CA VAL A 111 1.42 -0.99 11.44
C VAL A 111 2.33 -0.89 12.66
N LEU A 112 2.12 -1.75 13.64
CA LEU A 112 2.89 -1.76 14.89
C LEU A 112 4.37 -2.02 14.62
N THR A 113 4.67 -3.12 13.91
CA THR A 113 6.03 -3.54 13.59
C THR A 113 6.08 -4.38 12.32
N LEU A 114 7.17 -4.28 11.56
CA LEU A 114 7.47 -5.09 10.38
C LEU A 114 8.85 -5.72 10.50
N GLU A 115 8.96 -7.02 10.21
CA GLU A 115 10.25 -7.69 10.12
C GLU A 115 10.92 -7.39 8.77
N VAL A 116 12.21 -7.07 8.80
CA VAL A 116 13.01 -6.81 7.60
C VAL A 116 13.05 -8.06 6.72
N GLY A 117 12.76 -7.88 5.43
CA GLY A 117 12.72 -8.97 4.45
C GLY A 117 11.47 -9.87 4.52
N SER A 118 10.49 -9.56 5.38
CA SER A 118 9.24 -10.31 5.53
C SER A 118 8.06 -9.47 5.04
N PRO A 119 7.54 -9.71 3.82
CA PRO A 119 6.44 -8.91 3.28
C PRO A 119 5.14 -9.05 4.09
N ARG A 120 4.40 -7.95 4.23
CA ARG A 120 3.11 -7.90 4.94
C ARG A 120 2.08 -7.11 4.16
N SER A 121 0.83 -7.56 4.17
CA SER A 121 -0.25 -6.90 3.44
C SER A 121 -1.10 -6.05 4.39
N VAL A 122 -1.31 -4.79 4.01
CA VAL A 122 -2.27 -3.89 4.66
C VAL A 122 -3.47 -3.72 3.74
N TYR A 123 -4.67 -3.80 4.31
CA TYR A 123 -5.91 -3.77 3.53
C TYR A 123 -6.77 -2.54 3.84
N PHE A 124 -7.36 -2.00 2.79
CA PHE A 124 -8.34 -0.91 2.84
C PHE A 124 -9.58 -1.29 2.04
N TYR A 125 -10.75 -0.90 2.53
CA TYR A 125 -12.03 -1.38 2.05
C TYR A 125 -12.97 -0.21 1.79
N LEU A 126 -13.54 -0.18 0.60
CA LEU A 126 -14.61 0.75 0.24
C LEU A 126 -15.96 0.01 0.28
N PRO A 127 -16.91 0.43 1.14
CA PRO A 127 -18.18 -0.25 1.29
C PRO A 127 -18.97 -0.37 -0.01
N GLY A 128 -19.57 -1.54 -0.27
CA GLY A 128 -20.29 -1.81 -1.51
C GLY A 128 -21.48 -0.88 -1.76
N ASP A 129 -22.12 -0.36 -0.71
CA ASP A 129 -23.18 0.64 -0.85
C ASP A 129 -22.65 1.98 -1.36
N ILE A 130 -21.44 2.38 -0.96
CA ILE A 130 -20.76 3.58 -1.47
C ILE A 130 -20.35 3.37 -2.92
N VAL A 131 -19.74 2.20 -3.22
CA VAL A 131 -19.37 1.79 -4.58
C VAL A 131 -20.58 1.89 -5.52
N LYS A 132 -21.74 1.40 -5.09
CA LYS A 132 -22.98 1.44 -5.86
C LYS A 132 -23.58 2.85 -5.97
N ARG A 133 -23.67 3.58 -4.86
CA ARG A 133 -24.24 4.94 -4.81
C ARG A 133 -23.50 5.88 -5.77
N ASP A 134 -22.17 5.82 -5.74
CA ASP A 134 -21.30 6.73 -6.49
C ASP A 134 -20.89 6.16 -7.85
N ARG A 135 -21.40 4.95 -8.20
CA ARG A 135 -21.11 4.23 -9.46
C ARG A 135 -19.62 4.07 -9.71
N LEU A 136 -18.88 3.72 -8.66
CA LEU A 136 -17.43 3.59 -8.72
C LEU A 136 -17.05 2.32 -9.47
N LYS A 137 -16.07 2.45 -10.36
CA LYS A 137 -15.41 1.30 -10.99
C LYS A 137 -14.49 0.60 -9.98
N MET A 138 -14.10 -0.64 -10.28
CA MET A 138 -13.27 -1.45 -9.38
C MET A 138 -11.87 -0.86 -9.13
N GLN A 139 -11.21 -0.34 -10.18
CA GLN A 139 -9.91 0.32 -10.07
C GLN A 139 -10.08 1.83 -10.12
N PRO A 140 -9.50 2.60 -9.18
CA PRO A 140 -9.53 4.04 -9.24
C PRO A 140 -8.83 4.57 -10.51
N ASP A 141 -9.20 5.78 -10.94
CA ASP A 141 -8.52 6.46 -12.05
C ASP A 141 -7.08 6.83 -11.68
N PHE A 142 -6.88 7.20 -10.41
CA PHE A 142 -5.56 7.43 -9.84
C PHE A 142 -5.53 6.93 -8.40
N PHE A 143 -4.36 6.50 -7.95
CA PHE A 143 -4.11 6.21 -6.54
C PHE A 143 -2.68 6.57 -6.20
N TYR A 144 -2.44 6.76 -4.91
CA TYR A 144 -1.10 6.77 -4.35
C TYR A 144 -1.10 6.31 -2.90
N VAL A 145 0.05 5.82 -2.46
CA VAL A 145 0.34 5.34 -1.12
C VAL A 145 1.51 6.13 -0.58
N GLN A 146 1.31 6.82 0.53
CA GLN A 146 2.36 7.48 1.28
C GLN A 146 2.73 6.62 2.48
N LEU A 147 4.03 6.48 2.71
CA LEU A 147 4.57 5.74 3.85
C LEU A 147 5.24 6.73 4.81
N ASP A 148 5.12 6.45 6.09
CA ASP A 148 5.84 7.12 7.15
C ASP A 148 6.37 6.06 8.12
N VAL A 149 7.60 6.23 8.60
CA VAL A 149 8.24 5.37 9.59
C VAL A 149 8.59 6.20 10.82
N GLY A 150 7.94 5.91 11.94
CA GLY A 150 8.25 6.58 13.21
C GLY A 150 7.99 8.10 13.21
N GLY A 151 7.10 8.60 12.35
CA GLY A 151 6.80 10.02 12.17
C GLY A 151 7.64 10.70 11.06
N THR A 152 8.38 9.93 10.27
CA THR A 152 9.17 10.44 9.14
C THR A 152 8.62 9.93 7.81
N GLU A 153 8.20 10.83 6.93
CA GLU A 153 7.72 10.49 5.58
C GLU A 153 8.83 9.82 4.76
N VAL A 154 8.51 8.68 4.16
CA VAL A 154 9.39 7.98 3.23
C VAL A 154 9.21 8.60 1.83
N PRO A 155 10.28 9.12 1.20
CA PRO A 155 10.15 9.87 -0.04
C PRO A 155 9.75 8.98 -1.21
N LEU A 156 8.65 9.35 -1.89
CA LEU A 156 8.24 8.74 -3.16
C LEU A 156 9.19 9.13 -4.30
N PHE A 157 9.70 10.36 -4.29
CA PHE A 157 10.55 10.91 -5.34
C PHE A 157 11.96 11.14 -4.80
N ASN A 158 12.97 10.92 -5.64
CA ASN A 158 14.34 11.28 -5.32
C ASN A 158 14.56 12.80 -5.42
N GLU A 159 15.75 13.25 -5.05
CA GLU A 159 16.14 14.67 -5.07
C GLU A 159 16.03 15.31 -6.47
N ALA A 160 16.16 14.52 -7.54
CA ALA A 160 15.97 14.98 -8.92
C ALA A 160 14.50 15.04 -9.36
N GLY A 161 13.55 14.82 -8.44
CA GLY A 161 12.10 14.85 -8.71
C GLY A 161 11.58 13.65 -9.49
N ARG A 162 12.37 12.59 -9.64
CA ARG A 162 11.98 11.34 -10.33
C ARG A 162 11.48 10.33 -9.31
N LEU A 163 10.46 9.56 -9.69
CA LEU A 163 9.91 8.52 -8.84
C LEU A 163 11.00 7.50 -8.47
N SER A 164 11.12 7.17 -7.19
CA SER A 164 12.10 6.22 -6.69
C SER A 164 11.78 4.81 -7.23
N PRO A 165 12.79 4.03 -7.69
CA PRO A 165 12.53 2.73 -8.32
C PRO A 165 11.81 1.72 -7.42
N ASP A 166 12.04 1.79 -6.11
CA ASP A 166 11.38 0.97 -5.09
C ASP A 166 9.97 1.45 -4.73
N MET A 167 9.56 2.64 -5.18
CA MET A 167 8.24 3.23 -4.94
C MET A 167 7.33 3.21 -6.17
N LEU A 168 7.72 2.54 -7.25
CA LEU A 168 6.93 2.48 -8.49
C LEU A 168 5.50 1.95 -8.26
N ALA A 169 5.33 0.95 -7.40
CA ALA A 169 4.03 0.39 -7.09
C ALA A 169 3.19 1.28 -6.14
N ALA A 170 3.80 2.28 -5.51
CA ALA A 170 3.11 3.17 -4.57
C ALA A 170 2.24 4.22 -5.27
N VAL A 171 2.39 4.43 -6.58
CA VAL A 171 1.65 5.45 -7.34
C VAL A 171 1.05 4.87 -8.61
N HIS A 172 -0.10 5.39 -9.02
CA HIS A 172 -0.69 5.04 -10.31
C HIS A 172 0.25 5.45 -11.45
N LYS A 173 0.31 4.65 -12.51
CA LYS A 173 1.20 4.84 -13.67
C LYS A 173 1.13 6.20 -14.37
N GLN A 174 0.04 6.95 -14.18
CA GLN A 174 -0.14 8.30 -14.74
C GLN A 174 0.44 9.40 -13.84
N ILE A 175 0.91 9.08 -12.64
CA ILE A 175 1.63 9.98 -11.73
C ILE A 175 3.12 9.62 -11.86
N SER A 176 3.81 10.31 -12.76
CA SER A 176 5.20 9.99 -13.14
C SER A 176 6.22 11.00 -12.62
N THR A 177 5.77 12.22 -12.35
CA THR A 177 6.62 13.32 -11.87
C THR A 177 6.17 13.84 -10.51
N LYS A 178 7.10 14.43 -9.76
CA LYS A 178 6.78 15.09 -8.48
C LYS A 178 5.68 16.15 -8.63
N LYS A 179 5.71 16.92 -9.73
CA LYS A 179 4.70 17.97 -10.00
C LYS A 179 3.29 17.39 -10.15
N GLU A 180 3.14 16.28 -10.86
CA GLU A 180 1.84 15.60 -11.02
C GLU A 180 1.35 15.05 -9.68
N PHE A 181 2.24 14.47 -8.88
CA PHE A 181 1.93 13.99 -7.54
C PHE A 181 1.51 15.12 -6.61
N ASP A 182 2.28 16.21 -6.54
CA ASP A 182 1.98 17.36 -5.69
C ASP A 182 0.60 17.95 -6.06
N GLY A 183 0.31 18.11 -7.36
CA GLY A 183 -1.00 18.58 -7.81
C GLY A 183 -2.15 17.63 -7.43
N ALA A 184 -1.95 16.32 -7.56
CA ALA A 184 -2.93 15.32 -7.13
C ALA A 184 -3.13 15.29 -5.61
N ARG A 185 -2.05 15.49 -4.84
CA ARG A 185 -2.05 15.60 -3.39
C ARG A 185 -2.81 16.85 -2.94
N ASP A 186 -2.53 18.02 -3.51
CA ASP A 186 -3.21 19.28 -3.18
C ASP A 186 -4.72 19.22 -3.45
N LEU A 187 -5.12 18.61 -4.56
CA LEU A 187 -6.55 18.39 -4.85
C LEU A 187 -7.18 17.41 -3.87
N ALA A 188 -6.49 16.30 -3.56
CA ALA A 188 -6.97 15.35 -2.58
C ALA A 188 -7.10 15.96 -1.19
N ASP A 189 -6.13 16.74 -0.73
CA ASP A 189 -6.15 17.40 0.58
C ASP A 189 -7.38 18.31 0.75
N ARG A 190 -7.85 18.91 -0.34
CA ARG A 190 -9.10 19.69 -0.38
C ARG A 190 -10.35 18.82 -0.48
N GLY A 191 -10.30 17.72 -1.23
CA GLY A 191 -11.47 16.89 -1.57
C GLY A 191 -11.79 15.78 -0.56
N VAL A 192 -10.82 15.28 0.21
CA VAL A 192 -10.98 14.08 1.06
C VAL A 192 -12.01 14.25 2.18
N THR A 193 -12.24 15.48 2.66
CA THR A 193 -13.18 15.77 3.74
C THR A 193 -14.61 15.35 3.40
N ALA A 194 -15.01 15.42 2.13
CA ALA A 194 -16.34 15.02 1.68
C ALA A 194 -16.62 13.52 1.86
N ASN A 195 -15.58 12.69 1.87
CA ASN A 195 -15.68 11.24 2.00
C ASN A 195 -14.90 10.69 3.20
N ALA A 196 -14.64 11.53 4.21
CA ALA A 196 -13.90 11.14 5.40
C ALA A 196 -14.54 9.90 6.07
N GLY A 197 -13.73 8.89 6.37
CA GLY A 197 -14.17 7.64 7.01
C GLY A 197 -14.94 6.67 6.10
N MET A 198 -15.16 6.99 4.83
CA MET A 198 -15.79 6.06 3.88
C MET A 198 -14.84 4.96 3.43
N LEU A 199 -13.57 5.27 3.18
CA LEU A 199 -12.53 4.26 2.99
C LEU A 199 -12.05 3.77 4.35
N ARG A 200 -12.11 2.45 4.56
CA ARG A 200 -11.89 1.85 5.88
C ARG A 200 -10.63 1.01 5.91
N PRO A 201 -9.64 1.30 6.78
CA PRO A 201 -8.56 0.36 7.03
C PRO A 201 -9.10 -0.91 7.68
N GLN A 202 -8.44 -2.04 7.47
CA GLN A 202 -8.89 -3.37 7.89
C GLN A 202 -9.38 -3.46 9.33
N PHE A 203 -8.69 -2.82 10.28
CA PHE A 203 -9.05 -2.87 11.70
C PHE A 203 -10.39 -2.18 12.05
N MET A 204 -10.98 -1.41 11.11
CA MET A 204 -12.30 -0.78 11.25
C MET A 204 -13.43 -1.56 10.59
N VAL A 205 -13.15 -2.74 10.04
CA VAL A 205 -14.11 -3.53 9.28
C VAL A 205 -14.42 -4.84 10.01
N PRO A 206 -15.66 -5.38 9.96
CA PRO A 206 -16.02 -6.55 10.74
C PRO A 206 -15.12 -7.78 10.52
N TYR A 207 -14.95 -8.55 11.59
CA TYR A 207 -14.07 -9.73 11.64
C TYR A 207 -14.45 -10.83 10.62
N ALA A 208 -15.69 -10.86 10.14
CA ALA A 208 -16.11 -11.78 9.08
C ALA A 208 -15.33 -11.64 7.75
N ILE A 209 -14.50 -10.60 7.60
CA ILE A 209 -13.60 -10.43 6.46
C ILE A 209 -12.38 -11.33 6.53
N PHE A 210 -11.92 -11.71 7.73
CA PHE A 210 -10.67 -12.48 7.86
C PHE A 210 -10.76 -13.84 7.15
N ASP A 211 -11.97 -14.40 7.01
CA ASP A 211 -12.23 -15.63 6.24
C ASP A 211 -12.11 -15.44 4.72
N THR A 212 -12.09 -14.19 4.23
CA THR A 212 -12.05 -13.82 2.80
C THR A 212 -10.72 -13.20 2.37
N LEU A 213 -9.75 -13.12 3.29
CA LEU A 213 -8.39 -12.74 2.92
C LEU A 213 -7.78 -13.82 2.02
N PRO A 214 -6.91 -13.45 1.07
CA PRO A 214 -6.17 -14.44 0.29
C PRO A 214 -5.47 -15.41 1.23
N GLN A 215 -5.59 -16.72 0.98
CA GLN A 215 -4.97 -17.72 1.84
C GLN A 215 -3.48 -17.43 2.01
N GLY A 216 -3.02 -17.44 3.26
CA GLY A 216 -1.63 -17.18 3.58
C GLY A 216 -1.20 -15.72 3.47
N SER A 217 -2.12 -14.74 3.42
CA SER A 217 -1.74 -13.33 3.51
C SER A 217 -1.70 -12.84 4.97
N PRO A 218 -0.50 -12.62 5.53
CA PRO A 218 -0.37 -12.25 6.92
C PRO A 218 -0.62 -10.74 7.08
N SER A 219 -1.83 -10.37 7.49
CA SER A 219 -2.12 -9.00 7.94
C SER A 219 -1.28 -8.68 9.18
N PRO A 220 -0.65 -7.51 9.26
CA PRO A 220 0.07 -7.10 10.46
C PRO A 220 -0.89 -6.60 11.55
N GLU A 221 -0.36 -6.43 12.76
CA GLU A 221 -1.01 -5.74 13.87
C GLU A 221 -0.99 -4.22 13.67
N PHE A 222 -2.05 -3.54 14.10
CA PHE A 222 -2.24 -2.11 13.91
C PHE A 222 -2.26 -1.34 15.22
N ILE A 223 -1.66 -0.15 15.22
CA ILE A 223 -1.85 0.87 16.25
C ILE A 223 -3.17 1.59 15.95
N ARG A 224 -4.07 1.63 16.93
CA ARG A 224 -5.26 2.47 16.86
C ARG A 224 -4.85 3.91 17.15
N GLU A 225 -4.95 4.76 16.15
CA GLU A 225 -4.89 6.21 16.33
C GLU A 225 -6.25 6.66 16.90
N ASP A 226 -6.50 6.39 18.18
CA ASP A 226 -7.64 6.97 18.87
C ASP A 226 -7.36 8.48 18.95
N GLY A 227 -8.10 9.26 18.15
CA GLY A 227 -7.83 10.67 17.95
C GLY A 227 -7.68 11.40 19.29
N ALA A 228 -6.48 11.92 19.55
CA ALA A 228 -6.34 13.04 20.47
C ALA A 228 -7.14 14.19 19.86
N ARG A 229 -8.27 14.49 20.50
CA ARG A 229 -9.02 15.72 20.26
C ARG A 229 -8.18 16.94 20.65
#